data_AF-A0A524AMS6-F1
#
_entry.id   AF-A0A524AMS6-F1
#
_cell.length_a   1.000
_cell.length_b   1.000
_cell.length_c   1.000
_cell.angle_alpha   90.00
_cell.angle_beta   90.00
_cell.angle_gamma   90.00
#
_symmetry.space_group_name_H-M   'P 1'
#
loop_
_entity.id
_entity.type
_entity.pdbx_description
1 polymer ?
#
loop_
_entity_poly.entity_id
_entity_poly.type
_entity_poly.pdbx_seq_one_letter_code
_entity_poly.pdbx_strand_id
1 'polypeptide(L)'
;MIAIDLKDHVEGGASIEFLRVEVPEGHRRTPSALIRYSLDGVEQVYGLRLDLDKQVVLDHFEDKEKQETVQRAVPEILEVLRSALYAS
;
A
#
# COMPACT_ATOMS: atom_id res chain seq x y z
N MET A 1 -5.61 13.65 -5.96
CA MET A 1 -4.90 12.43 -5.47
C MET A 1 -4.87 11.45 -6.61
N ILE A 2 -3.75 10.74 -6.78
CA ILE A 2 -3.62 9.67 -7.78
C ILE A 2 -3.90 8.36 -7.06
N ALA A 3 -4.87 7.60 -7.54
CA ALA A 3 -5.15 6.25 -7.05
C ALA A 3 -4.64 5.24 -8.10
N ILE A 4 -3.80 4.31 -7.66
CA ILE A 4 -3.22 3.26 -8.50
C ILE A 4 -3.76 1.93 -8.00
N ASP A 5 -4.37 1.16 -8.88
CA ASP A 5 -4.94 -0.14 -8.55
C ASP A 5 -3.83 -1.13 -8.16
N LEU A 6 -4.07 -1.89 -7.10
CA LEU A 6 -3.18 -2.97 -6.65
C LEU A 6 -3.81 -4.35 -6.87
N LYS A 7 -5.10 -4.42 -7.22
CA LYS A 7 -5.77 -5.66 -7.53
C LYS A 7 -5.07 -6.34 -8.70
N ASP A 8 -4.91 -7.65 -8.58
CA ASP A 8 -4.19 -8.51 -9.53
C ASP A 8 -2.69 -8.20 -9.71
N HIS A 9 -2.16 -7.20 -9.00
CA HIS A 9 -0.75 -6.79 -9.05
C HIS A 9 0.04 -7.11 -7.79
N VAL A 10 -0.64 -7.24 -6.65
CA VAL A 10 0.00 -7.50 -5.35
C VAL A 10 -0.78 -8.59 -4.64
N GLU A 11 -0.11 -9.71 -4.34
CA GLU A 11 -0.77 -10.80 -3.63
C GLU A 11 -1.05 -10.43 -2.17
N GLY A 12 -2.28 -10.71 -1.74
CA GLY A 12 -2.70 -10.60 -0.35
C GLY A 12 -2.27 -11.80 0.50
N GLY A 13 -2.84 -11.90 1.70
CA GLY A 13 -2.56 -12.98 2.65
C GLY A 13 -3.05 -12.63 4.05
N ALA A 14 -3.19 -13.62 4.94
CA ALA A 14 -3.68 -13.38 6.31
C ALA A 14 -5.00 -12.58 6.36
N SER A 15 -5.92 -12.88 5.44
CA SER A 15 -7.18 -12.16 5.20
C SER A 15 -7.05 -10.71 4.69
N ILE A 16 -5.85 -10.25 4.34
CA ILE A 16 -5.60 -8.94 3.73
C ILE A 16 -5.73 -9.04 2.21
N GLU A 17 -6.47 -8.11 1.63
CA GLU A 17 -6.47 -7.83 0.18
C GLU A 17 -6.00 -6.39 -0.05
N PHE A 18 -4.98 -6.19 -0.88
CA PHE A 18 -4.53 -4.84 -1.26
C PHE A 18 -5.39 -4.32 -2.42
N LEU A 19 -6.07 -3.20 -2.21
CA LEU A 19 -7.06 -2.69 -3.15
C LEU A 19 -6.45 -1.65 -4.08
N ARG A 20 -5.85 -0.62 -3.51
CA ARG A 20 -5.26 0.49 -4.26
C ARG A 20 -4.29 1.23 -3.37
N VAL A 21 -3.39 1.99 -3.98
CA VAL A 21 -2.53 2.94 -3.28
C VAL A 21 -2.86 4.35 -3.73
N GLU A 22 -3.08 5.22 -2.74
CA GLU A 22 -3.45 6.61 -2.94
C GLU A 22 -2.24 7.51 -2.63
N VAL A 23 -1.89 8.35 -3.60
CA VAL A 23 -0.72 9.22 -3.54
C VAL A 23 -1.18 10.68 -3.66
N PRO A 24 -0.74 11.59 -2.78
CA PRO A 24 -1.07 13.01 -2.89
C PRO A 24 -0.49 13.62 -4.17
N GLU A 25 -1.25 14.54 -4.77
CA GLU A 25 -0.75 15.38 -5.85
C GLU A 25 0.39 16.25 -5.29
N GLY A 26 1.61 16.07 -5.82
CA GLY A 26 2.80 16.67 -5.24
C GLY A 26 3.55 15.79 -4.23
N HIS A 27 3.41 14.46 -4.29
CA HIS A 27 4.17 13.46 -3.51
C HIS A 27 5.69 13.71 -3.40
N ARG A 28 6.28 14.48 -4.33
CA ARG A 28 7.68 14.94 -4.23
C ARG A 28 7.95 15.83 -3.00
N ARG A 29 6.94 16.47 -2.41
CA ARG A 29 7.03 17.32 -1.19
C ARG A 29 6.66 16.58 0.09
N THR A 30 5.87 15.51 -0.03
CA THR A 30 5.46 14.67 1.10
C THR A 30 5.47 13.22 0.59
N PRO A 31 6.59 12.50 0.78
CA PRO A 31 6.80 11.17 0.21
C PRO A 31 6.02 10.13 1.02
N SER A 32 4.69 10.22 0.98
CA SER A 32 3.79 9.31 1.68
C SER A 32 2.71 8.82 0.73
N ALA A 33 2.34 7.56 0.86
CA ALA A 33 1.19 6.97 0.20
C ALA A 33 0.28 6.29 1.23
N LEU A 34 -0.99 6.11 0.86
CA LEU A 34 -1.96 5.40 1.67
C LEU A 34 -2.39 4.13 0.94
N ILE A 35 -2.07 2.97 1.50
CA ILE A 35 -2.50 1.68 0.99
C ILE A 35 -3.91 1.41 1.51
N ARG A 36 -4.87 1.32 0.60
CA ARG A 36 -6.24 0.91 0.88
C ARG A 36 -6.30 -0.61 0.80
N TYR A 37 -6.88 -1.23 1.81
CA TYR A 37 -6.91 -2.69 1.93
C TYR A 37 -8.24 -3.16 2.52
N SER A 38 -8.58 -4.42 2.25
CA SER A 38 -9.66 -5.11 2.92
C SER A 38 -9.12 -6.10 3.95
N LEU A 39 -9.87 -6.33 5.02
CA LEU A 39 -9.69 -7.45 5.95
C LEU A 39 -10.94 -8.31 5.89
N ASP A 40 -10.78 -9.59 5.58
CA ASP A 40 -11.89 -10.54 5.47
C ASP A 40 -13.00 -10.01 4.53
N GLY A 41 -12.59 -9.36 3.43
CA GLY A 41 -13.49 -8.75 2.43
C GLY A 41 -14.09 -7.40 2.81
N VAL A 42 -13.77 -6.85 3.98
CA VAL A 42 -14.26 -5.55 4.45
C VAL A 42 -13.19 -4.48 4.26
N GLU A 43 -13.43 -3.50 3.38
CA GLU A 43 -12.53 -2.36 3.20
C GLU A 43 -12.37 -1.59 4.52
N GLN A 44 -11.12 -1.39 4.93
CA GLN A 44 -10.82 -0.68 6.16
C GLN A 44 -10.97 0.83 5.96
N VAL A 45 -11.60 1.49 6.95
CA VAL A 45 -11.83 2.94 6.90
C VAL A 45 -10.49 3.68 6.86
N TYR A 46 -9.53 3.24 7.67
CA TYR A 46 -8.16 3.74 7.67
C TYR A 46 -7.28 2.86 6.78
N GLY A 47 -6.46 3.49 5.94
CA GLY A 47 -5.45 2.79 5.16
C GLY A 47 -4.11 2.71 5.89
N LEU A 48 -3.17 1.93 5.35
CA LEU A 48 -1.81 1.82 5.87
C LEU A 48 -0.94 2.91 5.25
N ARG A 49 -0.22 3.65 6.08
CA ARG A 49 0.68 4.73 5.66
C ARG A 49 2.00 4.13 5.24
N LEU A 50 2.37 4.36 3.99
CA LEU A 50 3.65 3.99 3.42
C LEU A 50 4.53 5.23 3.32
N ASP A 51 5.68 5.21 3.98
CA ASP A 51 6.75 6.19 3.76
C ASP A 51 7.50 5.79 2.49
N LEU A 52 7.43 6.61 1.44
CA LEU A 52 8.03 6.33 0.14
C LEU A 52 9.54 6.56 0.12
N ASP A 53 10.07 7.38 1.03
CA ASP A 53 11.50 7.64 1.14
C ASP A 53 12.18 6.46 1.87
N LYS A 54 11.62 6.10 3.02
CA LYS A 54 12.13 4.99 3.84
C LYS A 54 11.67 3.61 3.34
N GLN A 55 10.69 3.56 2.45
CA GLN A 55 10.13 2.33 1.88
C GLN A 55 9.60 1.37 2.96
N VAL A 56 8.83 1.91 3.90
CA VAL A 56 8.30 1.19 5.08
C VAL A 56 6.88 1.62 5.39
N VAL A 57 6.05 0.64 5.75
CA VAL A 57 4.72 0.91 6.33
C VAL A 57 4.88 1.34 7.78
N LEU A 58 4.29 2.49 8.11
CA LEU A 58 4.37 3.11 9.43
C LEU A 58 3.38 2.51 10.44
N ASP A 59 2.35 1.84 9.94
CA ASP A 59 1.32 1.19 10.75
C ASP A 59 1.72 -0.25 11.11
N HIS A 60 1.21 -0.73 12.24
CA HIS A 60 1.53 -2.04 12.79
C HIS A 60 0.27 -2.85 13.06
N PHE A 61 0.31 -4.14 12.73
CA PHE A 61 -0.68 -5.12 13.14
C PHE A 61 -0.21 -5.85 14.40
N GLU A 62 -1.11 -6.02 15.37
CA GLU A 62 -0.86 -6.91 16.53
C GLU A 62 -0.70 -8.37 16.11
N ASP A 63 -1.38 -8.74 15.01
CA ASP A 63 -1.25 -10.04 14.37
C ASP A 63 0.04 -10.11 13.53
N LYS A 64 0.95 -11.00 13.94
CA LYS A 64 2.25 -11.18 13.30
C LYS A 64 2.14 -11.61 11.84
N GLU A 65 1.18 -12.47 11.48
CA GLU A 65 1.02 -12.97 10.11
C GLU A 65 0.54 -11.85 9.17
N LYS A 66 -0.36 -11.00 9.67
CA LYS A 66 -0.79 -9.78 8.98
C LYS A 66 0.37 -8.81 8.80
N GLN A 67 1.15 -8.58 9.87
CA GLN A 67 2.32 -7.70 9.80
C GLN A 67 3.34 -8.20 8.76
N GLU A 68 3.66 -9.49 8.76
CA GLU A 68 4.58 -10.10 7.80
C GLU A 68 4.05 -10.04 6.37
N THR A 69 2.75 -10.22 6.16
CA THR A 69 2.10 -10.06 4.85
C THR A 69 2.27 -8.64 4.32
N VAL A 70 1.97 -7.63 5.13
CA VAL A 70 2.13 -6.23 4.72
C VAL A 70 3.59 -5.89 4.40
N GLN A 71 4.54 -6.30 5.25
CA GLN A 71 5.95 -6.01 5.01
C GLN A 71 6.48 -6.68 3.73
N ARG A 72 6.01 -7.91 3.43
CA ARG A 72 6.37 -8.61 2.18
C ARG A 72 5.79 -7.96 0.93
N ALA A 73 4.63 -7.32 1.03
CA ALA A 73 3.98 -6.64 -0.09
C ALA A 73 4.62 -5.28 -0.44
N VAL A 74 5.38 -4.66 0.48
CA VAL A 74 5.94 -3.30 0.27
C VAL A 74 6.78 -3.18 -1.00
N PRO A 75 7.74 -4.08 -1.30
CA PRO A 75 8.54 -3.97 -2.52
C PRO A 75 7.68 -3.98 -3.79
N GLU A 76 6.69 -4.87 -3.86
CA GLU A 76 5.80 -5.02 -5.02
C GLU A 76 4.89 -3.79 -5.20
N ILE A 77 4.31 -3.28 -4.11
CA ILE A 77 3.52 -2.03 -4.13
C ILE A 77 4.37 -0.86 -4.64
N LEU A 78 5.64 -0.78 -4.23
CA LEU A 78 6.55 0.26 -4.70
C LEU A 78 6.89 0.13 -6.19
N GLU A 79 6.98 -1.09 -6.73
CA GLU A 79 7.18 -1.34 -8.15
C GLU A 79 5.96 -0.89 -8.98
N VAL A 80 4.75 -1.22 -8.53
CA VAL A 80 3.50 -0.76 -9.15
C VAL A 80 3.42 0.77 -9.14
N LEU A 81 3.71 1.38 -7.98
CA LEU A 81 3.76 2.84 -7.83
C LEU A 81 4.73 3.51 -8.79
N ARG A 82 5.97 3.01 -8.87
CA ARG A 82 6.99 3.56 -9.77
C ARG A 82 6.52 3.44 -11.22
N SER A 83 6.05 2.27 -11.61
CA SER A 83 5.58 2.02 -12.99
C SER A 83 4.47 2.98 -13.39
N ALA A 84 3.49 3.21 -12.51
CA ALA A 84 2.39 4.14 -12.78
C ALA A 84 2.83 5.62 -12.82
N LEU A 85 3.68 6.05 -11.88
CA LEU A 85 4.10 7.45 -11.77
C LEU A 85 5.11 7.88 -12.83
N TYR A 86 5.93 6.96 -13.36
CA TYR A 86 6.92 7.24 -14.41
C TYR A 86 6.43 6.94 -15.82
N ALA A 87 5.30 6.25 -15.98
CA ALA A 87 4.62 6.11 -17.27
C ALA A 87 3.71 7.31 -17.62
N SER A 88 3.57 8.27 -16.70
CA SER A 88 2.70 9.45 -16.79
C SER A 88 3.44 10.70 -17.27
#